data_AF-A0A957X505-F1
#
_entry.id   AF-A0A957X505-F1
#
_cell.length_a   1.000
_cell.length_b   1.000
_cell.length_c   1.000
_cell.angle_alpha   90.00
_cell.angle_beta   90.00
_cell.angle_gamma   90.00
#
_symmetry.space_group_name_H-M   'P 1'
#
loop_
_entity.id
_entity.type
_entity.pdbx_description
1 polymer ?
#
loop_
_entity_poly.entity_id
_entity_poly.type
_entity_poly.pdbx_seq_one_letter_code
_entity_poly.pdbx_strand_id
1 'polypeptide(L)'
;MPPQPRVLLDGSAAGSSATGLTIKGNNSRVVGFYIVNFSTFGVLSEADNVAIACNVVGLNEQGAKAGNKFVGVLVSGANNVVGHIDGLAGNVLSGNQGYGVEVGSGNGAVIRGNFIGTSLNGQQARGNEQNGLEISGGSNAIIGGPNPRDRNVIAGNAAIGVNILGNDGGNRVIGNLIGLAADGVTALGNGNVGVSASFDDSSNIIGGTGAGEGNQIAFNATGGVDRLLAPQIRILGNQIFSNGGAALDTEEDLAKPTITKAQLNERKQLEIATTLTSTPNANFHIEFFASKTCGADGTGEGELFLGRGRLRTNGSGAGQLAMTFTQVVPEGRQITATATGNDGNDPASTSKFSACVTVTALAPPSAPQLTPDEATTDEDTPVTIDVLGNDLRGSGSDLVLVAVGEPQSGAAATVTNKVRYTPHPNFNG
;
A
#
# COMPACT_ATOMS: atom_id res chain seq x y z
N MET A 1 -4.86 21.81 -3.19
CA MET A 1 -4.81 22.20 -4.61
C MET A 1 -3.67 23.18 -4.80
N PRO A 2 -2.86 23.06 -5.86
CA PRO A 2 -1.92 24.11 -6.22
C PRO A 2 -2.69 25.42 -6.51
N PRO A 3 -2.15 26.58 -6.13
CA PRO A 3 -2.72 27.86 -6.55
C PRO A 3 -2.76 27.93 -8.08
N GLN A 4 -3.83 28.47 -8.65
CA GLN A 4 -3.92 28.58 -10.11
C GLN A 4 -2.83 29.52 -10.64
N PRO A 5 -2.06 29.09 -11.67
CA PRO A 5 -1.12 29.95 -12.37
C PRO A 5 -1.79 31.23 -12.89
N ARG A 6 -0.99 32.28 -13.14
CA ARG A 6 -1.49 33.58 -13.64
C ARG A 6 -1.04 33.92 -15.04
N VAL A 7 -0.15 33.11 -15.62
CA VAL A 7 0.47 33.39 -16.92
C VAL A 7 0.26 32.19 -17.83
N LEU A 8 -0.28 32.44 -19.02
CA LEU A 8 -0.43 31.46 -20.09
C LEU A 8 0.70 31.60 -21.11
N LEU A 9 1.43 30.51 -21.33
CA LEU A 9 2.32 30.32 -22.46
C LEU A 9 1.61 29.40 -23.47
N ASP A 10 1.19 29.95 -24.60
CA ASP A 10 0.49 29.23 -25.66
C ASP A 10 1.39 29.06 -26.90
N GLY A 11 1.73 27.81 -27.21
CA GLY A 11 2.58 27.43 -28.32
C GLY A 11 1.88 27.31 -29.68
N SER A 12 0.57 27.59 -29.78
CA SER A 12 -0.23 27.37 -30.99
C SER A 12 0.31 28.05 -32.26
N ALA A 13 1.07 29.14 -32.12
CA ALA A 13 1.72 29.87 -33.20
C ALA A 13 3.27 29.84 -33.17
N ALA A 14 3.88 29.02 -32.30
CA ALA A 14 5.33 29.04 -32.06
C ALA A 14 6.15 28.27 -33.11
N GLY A 15 5.50 27.50 -33.99
CA GLY A 15 6.15 26.70 -35.04
C GLY A 15 6.30 25.22 -34.66
N SER A 16 6.83 24.41 -35.59
CA SER A 16 6.80 22.94 -35.52
C SER A 16 7.82 22.31 -34.57
N SER A 17 8.79 23.07 -34.05
CA SER A 17 9.85 22.57 -33.16
C SER A 17 9.95 23.34 -31.85
N ALA A 18 8.90 24.09 -31.49
CA ALA A 18 8.90 24.95 -30.32
C ALA A 18 8.68 24.17 -29.02
N THR A 19 9.59 24.39 -28.07
CA THR A 19 9.45 24.05 -26.65
C THR A 19 8.94 25.27 -25.89
N GLY A 20 8.09 25.08 -24.89
CA GLY A 20 7.58 26.19 -24.08
C GLY A 20 8.66 26.95 -23.34
N LEU A 21 9.42 26.25 -22.51
CA LEU A 21 10.57 26.80 -21.79
C LEU A 21 11.76 25.84 -21.86
N THR A 22 12.92 26.34 -22.30
CA THR A 22 14.19 25.61 -22.21
C THR A 22 15.07 26.27 -21.15
N ILE A 23 15.37 25.54 -20.08
CA ILE A 23 16.14 26.05 -18.95
C ILE A 23 17.58 25.58 -19.07
N LYS A 24 18.49 26.54 -19.31
CA LYS A 24 19.94 26.31 -19.44
C LYS A 24 20.78 26.85 -18.29
N GLY A 25 20.19 27.65 -17.41
CA GLY A 25 20.85 28.18 -16.22
C GLY A 25 20.58 27.33 -14.99
N ASN A 26 21.64 26.92 -14.29
CA ASN A 26 21.51 26.17 -13.03
C ASN A 26 20.83 27.02 -11.94
N ASN A 27 20.25 26.36 -10.92
CA ASN A 27 19.59 27.03 -9.79
C ASN A 27 18.39 27.91 -10.21
N SER A 28 17.76 27.59 -11.34
CA SER A 28 16.60 28.32 -11.86
C SER A 28 15.30 27.84 -11.24
N ARG A 29 14.25 28.69 -11.32
CA ARG A 29 12.90 28.33 -10.88
C ARG A 29 11.89 28.63 -11.99
N VAL A 30 11.02 27.67 -12.28
CA VAL A 30 9.87 27.81 -13.18
C VAL A 30 8.60 27.66 -12.35
N VAL A 31 7.88 28.75 -12.13
CA VAL A 31 6.76 28.78 -11.17
C VAL A 31 5.58 29.56 -11.71
N GLY A 32 4.40 28.94 -11.67
CA GLY A 32 3.12 29.65 -11.87
C GLY A 32 2.75 29.91 -13.33
N PHE A 33 3.04 28.97 -14.23
CA PHE A 33 2.63 29.02 -15.64
C PHE A 33 1.57 27.98 -16.00
N TYR A 34 0.64 28.35 -16.88
CA TYR A 34 -0.02 27.44 -17.81
C TYR A 34 0.86 27.30 -19.05
N ILE A 35 1.19 26.07 -19.47
CA ILE A 35 2.06 25.81 -20.64
C ILE A 35 1.39 24.78 -21.55
N VAL A 36 0.96 25.23 -22.73
CA VAL A 36 0.05 24.49 -23.61
C VAL A 36 0.42 24.62 -25.09
N ASN A 37 -0.05 23.67 -25.90
CA ASN A 37 0.02 23.69 -27.37
C ASN A 37 1.42 23.79 -27.99
N PHE A 38 2.49 23.49 -27.25
CA PHE A 38 3.83 23.43 -27.83
C PHE A 38 4.03 22.16 -28.65
N SER A 39 4.81 22.25 -29.71
CA SER A 39 5.00 21.15 -30.67
C SER A 39 6.01 20.11 -30.22
N THR A 40 6.74 20.38 -29.13
CA THR A 40 7.62 19.44 -28.45
C THR A 40 7.26 19.38 -26.96
N PHE A 41 8.12 19.90 -26.09
CA PHE A 41 7.99 19.85 -24.64
C PHE A 41 7.30 21.10 -24.09
N GLY A 42 6.59 20.95 -22.96
CA GLY A 42 6.18 22.10 -22.17
C GLY A 42 7.39 22.79 -21.53
N VAL A 43 8.15 22.04 -20.73
CA VAL A 43 9.40 22.49 -20.13
C VAL A 43 10.51 21.47 -20.40
N LEU A 44 11.65 21.95 -20.86
CA LEU A 44 12.90 21.19 -20.98
C LEU A 44 13.92 21.77 -20.01
N SER A 45 14.39 20.96 -19.06
CA SER A 45 15.44 21.33 -18.11
C SER A 45 16.77 20.69 -18.49
N GLU A 46 17.61 21.43 -19.22
CA GLU A 46 19.00 21.05 -19.54
C GLU A 46 19.96 21.39 -18.39
N ALA A 47 19.52 22.22 -17.46
CA ALA A 47 20.31 22.71 -16.33
C ALA A 47 20.11 21.89 -15.05
N ASP A 48 21.02 22.07 -14.10
CA ASP A 48 20.99 21.42 -12.79
C ASP A 48 20.30 22.27 -11.72
N ASN A 49 19.76 21.62 -10.69
CA ASN A 49 19.15 22.26 -9.53
C ASN A 49 18.00 23.22 -9.90
N VAL A 50 17.24 22.88 -10.93
CA VAL A 50 16.05 23.61 -11.37
C VAL A 50 14.83 23.16 -10.58
N ALA A 51 14.08 24.12 -10.05
CA ALA A 51 12.80 23.88 -9.38
C ALA A 51 11.63 24.22 -10.31
N ILE A 52 10.83 23.23 -10.65
CA ILE A 52 9.62 23.37 -11.48
C ILE A 52 8.42 23.08 -10.57
N ALA A 53 7.67 24.11 -10.17
CA ALA A 53 6.61 24.00 -9.17
C ALA A 53 5.41 24.91 -9.47
N CYS A 54 4.22 24.59 -8.96
CA CYS A 54 2.99 25.35 -9.20
C CYS A 54 2.65 25.62 -10.68
N ASN A 55 3.09 24.77 -11.62
CA ASN A 55 2.75 24.91 -13.03
C ASN A 55 1.59 23.97 -13.42
N VAL A 56 0.86 24.34 -14.47
CA VAL A 56 -0.10 23.48 -15.16
C VAL A 56 0.41 23.30 -16.58
N VAL A 57 0.79 22.09 -16.94
CA VAL A 57 1.42 21.77 -18.23
C VAL A 57 0.55 20.76 -18.98
N GLY A 58 -0.06 21.23 -20.07
CA GLY A 58 -0.94 20.46 -20.95
C GLY A 58 -2.45 20.60 -20.69
N LEU A 59 -2.87 21.35 -19.66
CA LEU A 59 -4.26 21.78 -19.48
C LEU A 59 -4.36 23.29 -19.61
N ASN A 60 -5.48 23.78 -20.14
CA ASN A 60 -5.80 25.20 -20.16
C ASN A 60 -6.37 25.68 -18.80
N GLU A 61 -6.68 26.97 -18.69
CA GLU A 61 -7.18 27.61 -17.46
C GLU A 61 -8.50 27.01 -16.96
N GLN A 62 -9.31 26.44 -17.85
CA GLN A 62 -10.56 25.77 -17.52
C GLN A 62 -10.36 24.27 -17.18
N GLY A 63 -9.13 23.76 -17.24
CA GLY A 63 -8.81 22.35 -16.99
C GLY A 63 -9.17 21.41 -18.15
N ALA A 64 -9.38 21.95 -19.35
CA ALA A 64 -9.51 21.15 -20.58
C ALA A 64 -8.13 20.81 -21.16
N LYS A 65 -8.03 19.68 -21.87
CA LYS A 65 -6.77 19.26 -22.50
C LYS A 65 -6.37 20.27 -23.58
N ALA A 66 -5.15 20.78 -23.47
CA ALA A 66 -4.47 21.64 -24.44
C ALA A 66 -2.99 21.23 -24.46
N GLY A 67 -2.76 19.92 -24.64
CA GLY A 67 -1.49 19.26 -24.44
C GLY A 67 -0.36 19.80 -25.30
N ASN A 68 0.87 19.64 -24.80
CA ASN A 68 2.05 19.69 -25.65
C ASN A 68 2.14 18.37 -26.44
N LYS A 69 2.75 18.40 -27.63
CA LYS A 69 2.78 17.21 -28.53
C LYS A 69 3.70 16.09 -28.05
N PHE A 70 4.64 16.36 -27.15
CA PHE A 70 5.47 15.36 -26.51
C PHE A 70 5.29 15.42 -25.00
N VAL A 71 6.36 15.62 -24.25
CA VAL A 71 6.38 15.52 -22.79
C VAL A 71 5.96 16.84 -22.15
N GLY A 72 5.23 16.78 -21.04
CA GLY A 72 4.96 17.95 -20.20
C GLY A 72 6.26 18.57 -19.69
N VAL A 73 7.02 17.82 -18.89
CA VAL A 73 8.34 18.22 -18.37
C VAL A 73 9.40 17.16 -18.68
N LEU A 74 10.44 17.52 -19.44
CA LEU A 74 11.63 16.69 -19.66
C LEU A 74 12.79 17.20 -18.79
N VAL A 75 13.35 16.30 -17.99
CA VAL A 75 14.49 16.55 -17.10
C VAL A 75 15.74 15.89 -17.66
N SER A 76 16.73 16.69 -18.07
CA SER A 76 18.01 16.23 -18.58
C SER A 76 19.20 16.61 -17.68
N GLY A 77 19.12 17.75 -16.98
CA GLY A 77 20.08 18.13 -15.94
C GLY A 77 19.80 17.46 -14.59
N ALA A 78 20.82 17.43 -13.73
CA ALA A 78 20.82 16.73 -12.45
C ALA A 78 20.14 17.50 -11.31
N ASN A 79 19.68 16.77 -10.28
CA ASN A 79 19.13 17.30 -9.03
C ASN A 79 17.96 18.27 -9.23
N ASN A 80 17.22 18.12 -10.32
CA ASN A 80 16.05 18.93 -10.61
C ASN A 80 14.86 18.46 -9.77
N VAL A 81 14.06 19.41 -9.28
CA VAL A 81 12.84 19.13 -8.52
C VAL A 81 11.64 19.49 -9.36
N VAL A 82 10.81 18.50 -9.68
CA VAL A 82 9.51 18.67 -10.31
C VAL A 82 8.44 18.48 -9.24
N GLY A 83 7.91 19.58 -8.72
CA GLY A 83 6.78 19.61 -7.83
C GLY A 83 7.05 20.34 -6.52
N HIS A 84 6.49 19.83 -5.41
CA HIS A 84 6.48 20.54 -4.12
C HIS A 84 7.89 20.91 -3.64
N ILE A 85 8.14 22.19 -3.34
CA ILE A 85 9.44 22.70 -2.84
C ILE A 85 9.27 24.07 -2.20
N ASP A 86 9.93 24.33 -1.06
CA ASP A 86 9.93 25.64 -0.38
C ASP A 86 8.54 26.27 -0.17
N GLY A 87 7.55 25.44 0.15
CA GLY A 87 6.15 25.86 0.32
C GLY A 87 5.36 26.06 -0.98
N LEU A 88 5.99 25.94 -2.14
CA LEU A 88 5.29 25.86 -3.43
C LEU A 88 4.62 24.49 -3.59
N ALA A 89 3.38 24.49 -4.07
CA ALA A 89 2.66 23.26 -4.40
C ALA A 89 3.27 22.57 -5.64
N GLY A 90 2.91 21.30 -5.84
CA GLY A 90 3.33 20.58 -7.04
C GLY A 90 2.62 21.04 -8.31
N ASN A 91 2.97 20.40 -9.42
CA ASN A 91 2.46 20.73 -10.75
C ASN A 91 1.24 19.87 -11.11
N VAL A 92 0.48 20.32 -12.12
CA VAL A 92 -0.48 19.49 -12.85
C VAL A 92 0.09 19.21 -14.23
N LEU A 93 0.42 17.95 -14.53
CA LEU A 93 1.14 17.52 -15.72
C LEU A 93 0.29 16.51 -16.49
N SER A 94 -0.66 17.03 -17.26
CA SER A 94 -1.81 16.26 -17.73
C SER A 94 -2.23 16.72 -19.12
N GLY A 95 -2.85 15.82 -19.89
CA GLY A 95 -3.37 16.11 -21.22
C GLY A 95 -2.32 16.27 -22.32
N ASN A 96 -1.04 15.96 -22.06
CA ASN A 96 0.01 15.96 -23.08
C ASN A 96 -0.10 14.72 -23.99
N GLN A 97 0.36 14.82 -25.24
CA GLN A 97 0.31 13.72 -26.21
C GLN A 97 1.43 12.68 -25.99
N GLY A 98 2.49 13.04 -25.25
CA GLY A 98 3.51 12.12 -24.75
C GLY A 98 3.33 11.85 -23.27
N TYR A 99 4.45 11.88 -22.52
CA TYR A 99 4.47 11.67 -21.08
C TYR A 99 4.09 12.91 -20.28
N GLY A 100 3.64 12.74 -19.03
CA GLY A 100 3.51 13.87 -18.11
C GLY A 100 4.88 14.40 -17.69
N VAL A 101 5.76 13.49 -17.27
CA VAL A 101 7.17 13.76 -16.91
C VAL A 101 8.06 12.71 -17.56
N GLU A 102 9.22 13.15 -18.04
CA GLU A 102 10.33 12.28 -18.41
C GLU A 102 11.59 12.67 -17.66
N VAL A 103 12.24 11.71 -17.01
CA VAL A 103 13.61 11.82 -16.54
C VAL A 103 14.49 11.13 -17.57
N GLY A 104 15.09 11.94 -18.45
CA GLY A 104 16.13 11.49 -19.37
C GLY A 104 17.43 11.29 -18.59
N SER A 105 18.48 12.03 -18.91
CA SER A 105 19.81 11.93 -18.25
C SER A 105 19.91 12.55 -16.84
N GLY A 106 18.81 13.08 -16.28
CA GLY A 106 18.83 13.89 -15.06
C GLY A 106 18.96 13.08 -13.77
N ASN A 107 20.19 12.76 -13.36
CA ASN A 107 20.45 12.03 -12.11
C ASN A 107 19.95 12.78 -10.86
N GLY A 108 19.43 12.05 -9.87
CA GLY A 108 19.00 12.62 -8.59
C GLY A 108 17.75 13.51 -8.69
N ALA A 109 16.96 13.39 -9.76
CA ALA A 109 15.72 14.14 -9.89
C ALA A 109 14.72 13.79 -8.79
N VAL A 110 13.98 14.78 -8.29
CA VAL A 110 12.93 14.60 -7.28
C VAL A 110 11.59 15.02 -7.87
N ILE A 111 10.66 14.08 -8.00
CA ILE A 111 9.34 14.30 -8.57
C ILE A 111 8.32 14.06 -7.47
N ARG A 112 7.73 15.11 -6.89
CA ARG A 112 6.87 14.97 -5.69
C ARG A 112 5.71 15.95 -5.64
N GLY A 113 4.59 15.51 -5.09
CA GLY A 113 3.41 16.36 -4.86
C GLY A 113 2.66 16.78 -6.14
N ASN A 114 2.88 16.09 -7.28
CA ASN A 114 2.28 16.43 -8.56
C ASN A 114 0.97 15.68 -8.81
N PHE A 115 0.13 16.25 -9.66
CA PHE A 115 -1.01 15.58 -10.29
C PHE A 115 -0.67 15.27 -11.75
N ILE A 116 -0.54 13.99 -12.09
CA ILE A 116 -0.06 13.51 -13.39
C ILE A 116 -1.16 12.66 -14.04
N GLY A 117 -1.72 13.16 -15.13
CA GLY A 117 -2.85 12.55 -15.84
C GLY A 117 -4.24 12.85 -15.26
N THR A 118 -4.37 13.80 -14.35
CA THR A 118 -5.62 14.13 -13.65
C THR A 118 -5.97 15.62 -13.73
N SER A 119 -7.19 15.99 -13.29
CA SER A 119 -7.66 17.37 -13.21
C SER A 119 -6.85 18.20 -12.22
N LEU A 120 -7.09 19.52 -12.20
CA LEU A 120 -6.39 20.48 -11.31
C LEU A 120 -6.48 20.13 -9.81
N ASN A 121 -7.49 19.35 -9.41
CA ASN A 121 -7.71 18.87 -8.05
C ASN A 121 -7.42 17.37 -7.86
N GLY A 122 -6.96 16.68 -8.90
CA GLY A 122 -6.64 15.25 -8.88
C GLY A 122 -7.83 14.31 -8.82
N GLN A 123 -9.06 14.79 -9.09
CA GLN A 123 -10.30 14.02 -8.90
C GLN A 123 -10.86 13.40 -10.18
N GLN A 124 -10.44 13.86 -11.36
CA GLN A 124 -10.93 13.36 -12.65
C GLN A 124 -9.76 13.03 -13.57
N ALA A 125 -9.93 12.01 -14.41
CA ALA A 125 -8.96 11.68 -15.43
C ALA A 125 -8.83 12.81 -16.47
N ARG A 126 -7.60 13.21 -16.74
CA ARG A 126 -7.16 14.11 -17.82
C ARG A 126 -5.86 13.56 -18.41
N GLY A 127 -5.84 12.25 -18.64
CA GLY A 127 -4.65 11.48 -18.98
C GLY A 127 -3.75 12.11 -20.02
N ASN A 128 -2.45 11.93 -19.83
CA ASN A 128 -1.51 12.00 -20.93
C ASN A 128 -1.76 10.81 -21.88
N GLU A 129 -1.44 10.95 -23.17
CA GLU A 129 -1.72 9.92 -24.19
C GLU A 129 -0.71 8.75 -24.16
N GLN A 130 0.32 8.84 -23.30
CA GLN A 130 1.26 7.75 -23.02
C GLN A 130 1.40 7.54 -21.49
N ASN A 131 2.61 7.26 -21.01
CA ASN A 131 2.90 7.03 -19.60
C ASN A 131 2.69 8.30 -18.75
N GLY A 132 2.39 8.13 -17.47
CA GLY A 132 2.36 9.25 -16.53
C GLY A 132 3.76 9.83 -16.34
N LEU A 133 4.69 8.96 -15.91
CA LEU A 133 6.09 9.28 -15.67
C LEU A 133 6.99 8.22 -16.31
N GLU A 134 7.99 8.67 -17.07
CA GLU A 134 9.04 7.85 -17.67
C GLU A 134 10.39 8.17 -17.01
N ILE A 135 11.17 7.15 -16.66
CA ILE A 135 12.62 7.26 -16.42
C ILE A 135 13.29 6.49 -17.54
N SER A 136 14.04 7.19 -18.40
CA SER A 136 14.66 6.65 -19.61
C SER A 136 16.19 6.71 -19.62
N GLY A 137 16.81 7.38 -18.65
CA GLY A 137 18.28 7.50 -18.56
C GLY A 137 18.83 8.06 -17.24
N GLY A 138 18.03 8.08 -16.17
CA GLY A 138 18.31 8.82 -14.94
C GLY A 138 18.40 7.90 -13.73
N SER A 139 19.49 8.02 -12.98
CA SER A 139 19.73 7.24 -11.76
C SER A 139 19.35 8.02 -10.49
N ASN A 140 19.07 7.28 -9.41
CA ASN A 140 18.80 7.85 -8.08
C ASN A 140 17.64 8.85 -8.02
N ALA A 141 16.70 8.79 -8.95
CA ALA A 141 15.50 9.61 -8.92
C ALA A 141 14.58 9.19 -7.76
N ILE A 142 13.90 10.17 -7.16
CA ILE A 142 12.91 9.95 -6.10
C ILE A 142 11.55 10.40 -6.62
N ILE A 143 10.64 9.45 -6.81
CA ILE A 143 9.24 9.70 -7.18
C ILE A 143 8.40 9.62 -5.92
N GLY A 144 7.98 10.76 -5.42
CA GLY A 144 7.10 10.92 -4.28
C GLY A 144 7.84 11.26 -2.98
N GLY A 145 7.34 10.75 -1.86
CA GLY A 145 7.92 10.96 -0.54
C GLY A 145 7.03 10.43 0.59
N PRO A 146 7.57 10.28 1.81
CA PRO A 146 6.83 9.70 2.93
C PRO A 146 5.72 10.60 3.47
N ASN A 147 5.77 11.91 3.19
CA ASN A 147 4.75 12.85 3.66
C ASN A 147 3.57 12.92 2.67
N PRO A 148 2.32 13.08 3.14
CA PRO A 148 1.16 13.24 2.26
C PRO A 148 1.29 14.35 1.20
N ARG A 149 2.03 15.43 1.51
CA ARG A 149 2.28 16.55 0.56
C ARG A 149 3.26 16.22 -0.56
N ASP A 150 4.11 15.22 -0.37
CA ASP A 150 5.11 14.79 -1.35
C ASP A 150 4.54 13.70 -2.29
N ARG A 151 3.34 13.19 -1.97
CA ARG A 151 2.64 12.16 -2.76
C ARG A 151 2.29 12.68 -4.15
N ASN A 152 2.76 11.99 -5.19
CA ASN A 152 2.19 12.20 -6.53
C ASN A 152 0.88 11.42 -6.66
N VAL A 153 -0.03 11.96 -7.47
CA VAL A 153 -1.22 11.27 -7.96
C VAL A 153 -1.00 11.01 -9.44
N ILE A 154 -0.81 9.74 -9.81
CA ILE A 154 -0.43 9.31 -11.15
C ILE A 154 -1.52 8.37 -11.66
N ALA A 155 -2.51 8.93 -12.34
CA ALA A 155 -3.71 8.19 -12.72
C ALA A 155 -4.33 8.75 -13.99
N GLY A 156 -5.18 7.95 -14.65
CA GLY A 156 -5.90 8.33 -15.86
C GLY A 156 -5.04 8.40 -17.12
N ASN A 157 -3.75 8.03 -17.06
CA ASN A 157 -2.84 8.03 -18.21
C ASN A 157 -3.15 6.86 -19.14
N ALA A 158 -2.94 7.02 -20.45
CA ALA A 158 -3.35 6.01 -21.43
C ALA A 158 -2.51 4.73 -21.41
N ALA A 159 -1.30 4.77 -20.85
CA ALA A 159 -0.40 3.62 -20.73
C ALA A 159 0.01 3.36 -19.26
N ILE A 160 1.30 3.29 -18.96
CA ILE A 160 1.84 2.93 -17.64
C ILE A 160 1.78 4.14 -16.69
N GLY A 161 1.53 3.92 -15.40
CA GLY A 161 1.63 4.98 -14.41
C GLY A 161 3.06 5.52 -14.29
N VAL A 162 3.97 4.68 -13.79
CA VAL A 162 5.42 4.95 -13.68
C VAL A 162 6.19 3.88 -14.43
N ASN A 163 6.97 4.27 -15.43
CA ASN A 163 7.80 3.37 -16.22
C ASN A 163 9.28 3.67 -15.95
N ILE A 164 10.04 2.65 -15.54
CA ILE A 164 11.48 2.73 -15.30
C ILE A 164 12.17 1.85 -16.34
N LEU A 165 12.94 2.50 -17.21
CA LEU A 165 13.70 1.88 -18.29
C LEU A 165 15.18 2.24 -18.15
N GLY A 166 16.06 1.29 -18.45
CA GLY A 166 17.50 1.55 -18.61
C GLY A 166 18.37 0.60 -17.79
N ASN A 167 19.61 1.04 -17.55
CA ASN A 167 20.56 0.42 -16.61
C ASN A 167 20.80 1.40 -15.44
N ASP A 168 19.73 2.03 -14.96
CA ASP A 168 19.79 3.17 -14.06
C ASP A 168 19.33 2.75 -12.67
N GLY A 169 20.31 2.35 -11.86
CA GLY A 169 20.05 1.86 -10.52
C GLY A 169 19.73 2.95 -9.50
N GLY A 170 19.07 2.54 -8.41
CA GLY A 170 18.85 3.37 -7.23
C GLY A 170 17.63 4.28 -7.29
N ASN A 171 16.78 4.15 -8.31
CA ASN A 171 15.52 4.89 -8.40
C ASN A 171 14.53 4.41 -7.32
N ARG A 172 13.78 5.35 -6.73
CA ARG A 172 12.87 5.11 -5.62
C ARG A 172 11.48 5.67 -5.91
N VAL A 173 10.49 4.79 -6.05
CA VAL A 173 9.08 5.17 -6.18
C VAL A 173 8.41 5.00 -4.83
N ILE A 174 8.14 6.07 -4.09
CA ILE A 174 7.67 6.00 -2.69
C ILE A 174 6.47 6.90 -2.40
N GLY A 175 5.52 6.39 -1.63
CA GLY A 175 4.41 7.17 -1.08
C GLY A 175 3.46 7.77 -2.11
N ASN A 176 3.34 7.18 -3.31
CA ASN A 176 2.47 7.67 -4.39
C ASN A 176 1.05 7.08 -4.35
N LEU A 177 0.09 7.76 -4.99
CA LEU A 177 -1.17 7.17 -5.47
C LEU A 177 -1.03 6.87 -6.96
N ILE A 178 -1.21 5.61 -7.36
CA ILE A 178 -1.05 5.17 -8.74
C ILE A 178 -2.30 4.44 -9.19
N GLY A 179 -3.03 5.05 -10.12
CA GLY A 179 -4.35 4.60 -10.58
C GLY A 179 -5.53 5.02 -9.69
N LEU A 180 -5.27 5.79 -8.62
CA LEU A 180 -6.30 6.40 -7.78
C LEU A 180 -6.34 7.92 -7.95
N ALA A 181 -7.50 8.53 -7.68
CA ALA A 181 -7.64 9.97 -7.52
C ALA A 181 -6.94 10.45 -6.24
N ALA A 182 -6.85 11.77 -6.08
CA ALA A 182 -6.20 12.43 -4.94
C ALA A 182 -6.87 12.14 -3.58
N ASP A 183 -8.06 11.54 -3.55
CA ASP A 183 -8.72 11.09 -2.32
C ASP A 183 -8.22 9.71 -1.82
N GLY A 184 -7.41 9.00 -2.61
CA GLY A 184 -6.88 7.68 -2.27
C GLY A 184 -7.89 6.55 -2.36
N VAL A 185 -9.09 6.79 -2.92
CA VAL A 185 -10.15 5.77 -3.00
C VAL A 185 -10.86 5.74 -4.34
N THR A 186 -11.01 6.87 -5.03
CA THR A 186 -11.70 6.92 -6.32
C THR A 186 -10.83 6.32 -7.42
N ALA A 187 -11.36 5.33 -8.13
CA ALA A 187 -10.68 4.67 -9.24
C ALA A 187 -10.58 5.61 -10.45
N LEU A 188 -9.35 5.87 -10.91
CA LEU A 188 -9.09 6.61 -12.14
C LEU A 188 -8.30 5.79 -13.17
N GLY A 189 -7.54 4.79 -12.72
CA GLY A 189 -6.82 3.78 -13.50
C GLY A 189 -5.80 4.31 -14.50
N ASN A 190 -4.64 3.70 -14.62
CA ASN A 190 -3.82 3.86 -15.82
C ASN A 190 -4.21 2.78 -16.84
N GLY A 191 -4.01 3.05 -18.14
CA GLY A 191 -4.40 2.16 -19.24
C GLY A 191 -3.56 0.90 -19.38
N ASN A 192 -2.47 0.77 -18.61
CA ASN A 192 -1.65 -0.42 -18.49
C ASN A 192 -1.27 -0.62 -17.00
N VAL A 193 -0.11 -1.21 -16.69
CA VAL A 193 0.33 -1.46 -15.30
C VAL A 193 0.53 -0.18 -14.51
N GLY A 194 0.43 -0.26 -13.19
CA GLY A 194 0.69 0.87 -12.30
C GLY A 194 2.15 1.30 -12.33
N VAL A 195 3.06 0.36 -12.07
CA VAL A 195 4.51 0.57 -12.15
C VAL A 195 5.13 -0.53 -12.99
N SER A 196 5.98 -0.17 -13.95
CA SER A 196 6.83 -1.09 -14.67
C SER A 196 8.28 -0.75 -14.40
N ALA A 197 9.11 -1.76 -14.15
CA ALA A 197 10.55 -1.63 -14.11
C ALA A 197 11.17 -2.80 -14.86
N SER A 198 11.90 -2.49 -15.94
CA SER A 198 12.34 -3.47 -16.93
C SER A 198 13.85 -3.41 -17.17
N PHE A 199 14.43 -4.49 -17.72
CA PHE A 199 15.86 -4.62 -18.08
C PHE A 199 16.81 -4.70 -16.86
N ASP A 200 18.14 -4.74 -17.06
CA ASP A 200 19.20 -4.96 -16.04
C ASP A 200 19.27 -3.88 -14.91
N ASP A 201 18.17 -3.16 -14.70
CA ASP A 201 17.90 -2.28 -13.59
C ASP A 201 18.08 -3.00 -12.25
N SER A 202 19.18 -2.65 -11.58
CA SER A 202 19.52 -3.15 -10.26
C SER A 202 19.28 -2.07 -9.21
N SER A 203 18.85 -2.46 -8.02
CA SER A 203 18.72 -1.58 -6.84
C SER A 203 17.60 -0.55 -6.88
N ASN A 204 16.63 -0.67 -7.79
CA ASN A 204 15.41 0.12 -7.74
C ASN A 204 14.51 -0.34 -6.57
N ILE A 205 13.84 0.63 -5.94
CA ILE A 205 12.95 0.39 -4.81
C ILE A 205 11.58 0.95 -5.13
N ILE A 206 10.57 0.09 -5.10
CA ILE A 206 9.17 0.46 -5.18
C ILE A 206 8.62 0.34 -3.76
N GLY A 207 8.30 1.48 -3.16
CA GLY A 207 7.88 1.61 -1.78
C GLY A 207 9.06 1.71 -0.82
N GLY A 208 8.90 1.21 0.40
CA GLY A 208 9.94 1.33 1.42
C GLY A 208 9.54 0.72 2.75
N THR A 209 10.38 0.95 3.75
CA THR A 209 10.21 0.36 5.09
C THR A 209 9.79 1.40 6.13
N GLY A 210 9.95 2.69 5.80
CA GLY A 210 9.50 3.82 6.61
C GLY A 210 8.00 4.05 6.46
N ALA A 211 7.42 4.65 7.50
CA ALA A 211 6.03 5.09 7.47
C ALA A 211 5.77 6.06 6.31
N GLY A 212 4.72 5.80 5.53
CA GLY A 212 4.35 6.61 4.37
C GLY A 212 5.16 6.35 3.10
N GLU A 213 6.20 5.50 3.13
CA GLU A 213 6.98 5.17 1.93
C GLU A 213 6.25 4.19 0.98
N GLY A 214 5.30 3.41 1.49
CA GLY A 214 4.49 2.50 0.68
C GLY A 214 3.58 3.22 -0.32
N ASN A 215 3.60 2.79 -1.59
CA ASN A 215 2.68 3.29 -2.60
C ASN A 215 1.30 2.63 -2.45
N GLN A 216 0.25 3.31 -2.91
CA GLN A 216 -1.06 2.71 -3.18
C GLN A 216 -1.22 2.56 -4.69
N ILE A 217 -1.34 1.33 -5.16
CA ILE A 217 -1.32 0.98 -6.59
C ILE A 217 -2.57 0.15 -6.89
N ALA A 218 -3.56 0.79 -7.50
CA ALA A 218 -4.86 0.15 -7.72
C ALA A 218 -5.55 0.61 -9.00
N PHE A 219 -6.51 -0.19 -9.47
CA PHE A 219 -7.40 0.12 -10.60
C PHE A 219 -6.69 0.33 -11.93
N ASN A 220 -5.43 -0.11 -12.05
CA ASN A 220 -4.71 -0.11 -13.33
C ASN A 220 -5.27 -1.22 -14.22
N ALA A 221 -5.32 -0.98 -15.54
CA ALA A 221 -6.08 -1.82 -16.47
C ALA A 221 -5.54 -3.25 -16.59
N THR A 222 -4.24 -3.44 -16.35
CA THR A 222 -3.56 -4.74 -16.33
C THR A 222 -3.03 -5.00 -14.91
N GLY A 223 -1.73 -5.07 -14.67
CA GLY A 223 -1.16 -5.39 -13.36
C GLY A 223 -0.93 -4.19 -12.42
N GLY A 224 -0.55 -4.50 -11.17
CA GLY A 224 -0.10 -3.50 -10.21
C GLY A 224 1.34 -3.06 -10.47
N VAL A 225 2.28 -3.97 -10.21
CA VAL A 225 3.70 -3.80 -10.52
C VAL A 225 4.16 -4.95 -11.41
N ASP A 226 4.79 -4.61 -12.53
CA ASP A 226 5.41 -5.57 -13.45
C ASP A 226 6.94 -5.41 -13.44
N ARG A 227 7.63 -6.55 -13.50
CA ARG A 227 9.08 -6.70 -13.47
C ARG A 227 9.51 -7.61 -14.60
N LEU A 228 9.59 -7.06 -15.79
CA LEU A 228 10.06 -7.76 -16.98
C LEU A 228 11.60 -7.79 -16.99
N LEU A 229 12.19 -8.97 -16.77
CA LEU A 229 13.64 -9.22 -16.90
C LEU A 229 14.57 -8.48 -15.90
N ALA A 230 14.07 -7.92 -14.79
CA ALA A 230 14.87 -7.19 -13.79
C ALA A 230 15.10 -8.00 -12.48
N PRO A 231 16.29 -8.59 -12.25
CA PRO A 231 16.48 -9.56 -11.15
C PRO A 231 16.59 -8.95 -9.73
N GLN A 232 16.60 -7.63 -9.55
CA GLN A 232 17.00 -6.96 -8.28
C GLN A 232 16.15 -5.73 -7.88
N ILE A 233 14.82 -5.89 -7.80
CA ILE A 233 13.90 -4.82 -7.40
C ILE A 233 13.22 -5.15 -6.08
N ARG A 234 13.39 -4.26 -5.09
CA ARG A 234 12.70 -4.36 -3.80
C ARG A 234 11.34 -3.68 -3.87
N ILE A 235 10.29 -4.43 -3.57
CA ILE A 235 8.91 -3.97 -3.55
C ILE A 235 8.41 -4.10 -2.10
N LEU A 236 8.42 -2.98 -1.36
CA LEU A 236 8.25 -2.99 0.09
C LEU A 236 7.12 -2.05 0.54
N GLY A 237 6.26 -2.53 1.43
CA GLY A 237 5.23 -1.73 2.09
C GLY A 237 4.12 -1.18 1.18
N ASN A 238 4.04 -1.63 -0.08
CA ASN A 238 3.05 -1.16 -1.04
C ASN A 238 1.70 -1.83 -0.81
N GLN A 239 0.63 -1.05 -0.89
CA GLN A 239 -0.73 -1.56 -0.98
C GLN A 239 -1.09 -1.71 -2.46
N ILE A 240 -1.23 -2.94 -2.94
CA ILE A 240 -1.45 -3.25 -4.36
C ILE A 240 -2.69 -4.12 -4.48
N PHE A 241 -3.75 -3.59 -5.08
CA PHE A 241 -5.07 -4.22 -5.06
C PHE A 241 -5.94 -3.78 -6.23
N SER A 242 -6.95 -4.58 -6.59
CA SER A 242 -7.98 -4.21 -7.58
C SER A 242 -7.43 -3.72 -8.93
N ASN A 243 -6.29 -4.25 -9.37
CA ASN A 243 -5.80 -4.07 -10.74
C ASN A 243 -6.43 -5.16 -11.64
N GLY A 244 -6.48 -4.93 -12.95
CA GLY A 244 -7.10 -5.87 -13.92
C GLY A 244 -6.38 -7.21 -14.10
N GLY A 245 -5.19 -7.38 -13.52
CA GLY A 245 -4.34 -8.57 -13.53
C GLY A 245 -3.54 -8.68 -12.23
N ALA A 246 -2.44 -9.43 -12.26
CA ALA A 246 -1.65 -9.74 -11.08
C ALA A 246 -1.19 -8.48 -10.33
N ALA A 247 -1.28 -8.50 -9.00
CA ALA A 247 -0.80 -7.40 -8.16
C ALA A 247 0.72 -7.23 -8.31
N LEU A 248 1.45 -8.34 -8.29
CA LEU A 248 2.88 -8.40 -8.60
C LEU A 248 3.09 -9.43 -9.69
N ASP A 249 3.48 -8.98 -10.88
CA ASP A 249 4.01 -9.87 -11.91
C ASP A 249 5.53 -9.76 -11.95
N THR A 250 6.20 -10.88 -11.68
CA THR A 250 7.65 -10.98 -11.51
C THR A 250 8.10 -12.31 -12.11
N GLU A 251 9.37 -12.42 -12.53
CA GLU A 251 9.97 -13.72 -12.91
C GLU A 251 9.63 -14.85 -11.91
N GLU A 252 9.39 -16.06 -12.42
CA GLU A 252 8.72 -17.18 -11.73
C GLU A 252 9.47 -17.77 -10.52
N ASP A 253 10.74 -17.46 -10.29
CA ASP A 253 11.63 -18.31 -9.46
C ASP A 253 11.86 -17.85 -8.01
N LEU A 254 11.28 -16.73 -7.54
CA LEU A 254 11.46 -16.32 -6.13
C LEU A 254 10.52 -17.08 -5.19
N ALA A 255 11.10 -17.72 -4.17
CA ALA A 255 10.36 -18.45 -3.15
C ALA A 255 9.34 -17.56 -2.43
N LYS A 256 8.07 -17.92 -2.53
CA LYS A 256 6.96 -17.24 -1.86
C LYS A 256 6.80 -17.77 -0.43
N PRO A 257 6.42 -16.94 0.55
CA PRO A 257 6.02 -17.43 1.86
C PRO A 257 4.79 -18.34 1.76
N THR A 258 4.69 -19.33 2.65
CA THR A 258 3.48 -20.13 2.84
C THR A 258 2.85 -19.76 4.17
N ILE A 259 1.62 -19.24 4.16
CA ILE A 259 0.87 -18.98 5.39
C ILE A 259 0.26 -20.30 5.86
N THR A 260 0.62 -20.72 7.07
CA THR A 260 0.16 -21.97 7.70
C THR A 260 -0.93 -21.74 8.75
N LYS A 261 -1.09 -20.49 9.22
CA LYS A 261 -2.17 -20.07 10.13
C LYS A 261 -2.56 -18.63 9.83
N ALA A 262 -3.86 -18.34 9.81
CA ALA A 262 -4.44 -17.00 9.88
C ALA A 262 -5.72 -17.08 10.72
N GLN A 263 -5.64 -16.80 12.01
CA GLN A 263 -6.73 -17.05 12.95
C GLN A 263 -6.81 -15.94 14.01
N LEU A 264 -8.02 -15.56 14.40
CA LEU A 264 -8.23 -14.67 15.54
C LEU A 264 -7.98 -15.42 16.85
N ASN A 265 -7.33 -14.78 17.82
CA ASN A 265 -7.21 -15.31 19.18
C ASN A 265 -8.38 -14.87 20.08
N GLU A 266 -8.34 -15.26 21.35
CA GLU A 266 -9.38 -14.93 22.36
C GLU A 266 -9.59 -13.41 22.54
N ARG A 267 -8.55 -12.62 22.26
CA ARG A 267 -8.59 -11.14 22.30
C ARG A 267 -8.98 -10.52 20.96
N LYS A 268 -9.44 -11.31 19.98
CA LYS A 268 -9.76 -10.91 18.61
C LYS A 268 -8.57 -10.28 17.85
N GLN A 269 -7.35 -10.62 18.24
CA GLN A 269 -6.14 -10.24 17.52
C GLN A 269 -5.81 -11.31 16.48
N LEU A 270 -5.33 -10.89 15.31
CA LEU A 270 -4.99 -11.80 14.24
C LEU A 270 -3.62 -12.43 14.49
N GLU A 271 -3.57 -13.76 14.57
CA GLU A 271 -2.34 -14.54 14.61
C GLU A 271 -2.05 -15.14 13.24
N ILE A 272 -0.85 -14.86 12.72
CA ILE A 272 -0.36 -15.41 11.46
C ILE A 272 0.90 -16.23 11.72
N ALA A 273 0.94 -17.45 11.18
CA ALA A 273 2.14 -18.28 11.11
C ALA A 273 2.51 -18.52 9.65
N THR A 274 3.80 -18.47 9.34
CA THR A 274 4.32 -18.56 7.99
C THR A 274 5.64 -19.31 7.95
N THR A 275 5.85 -20.05 6.87
CA THR A 275 7.13 -20.68 6.53
C THR A 275 7.69 -20.11 5.23
N LEU A 276 9.00 -20.19 5.06
CA LEU A 276 9.69 -19.90 3.81
C LEU A 276 10.81 -20.93 3.62
N THR A 277 10.90 -21.51 2.42
CA THR A 277 12.06 -22.29 2.01
C THR A 277 12.74 -21.54 0.87
N SER A 278 13.94 -21.02 1.11
CA SER A 278 14.68 -20.17 0.17
C SER A 278 16.19 -20.35 0.38
N THR A 279 17.01 -19.39 -0.07
CA THR A 279 18.46 -19.32 0.13
C THR A 279 18.84 -19.67 1.58
N PRO A 280 19.71 -20.67 1.83
CA PRO A 280 20.15 -21.05 3.18
C PRO A 280 20.87 -19.93 3.94
N ASN A 281 20.66 -19.88 5.26
CA ASN A 281 21.30 -18.91 6.17
C ASN A 281 21.11 -17.43 5.78
N ALA A 282 20.00 -17.12 5.09
CA ALA A 282 19.68 -15.78 4.60
C ALA A 282 18.53 -15.14 5.41
N ASN A 283 18.47 -13.81 5.38
CA ASN A 283 17.47 -13.00 6.06
C ASN A 283 16.47 -12.41 5.07
N PHE A 284 15.19 -12.50 5.43
CA PHE A 284 14.08 -12.01 4.63
C PHE A 284 13.20 -11.07 5.44
N HIS A 285 12.72 -10.01 4.79
CA HIS A 285 11.55 -9.28 5.23
C HIS A 285 10.30 -10.00 4.74
N ILE A 286 9.43 -10.39 5.67
CA ILE A 286 8.11 -10.95 5.36
C ILE A 286 7.07 -9.88 5.63
N GLU A 287 6.34 -9.46 4.61
CA GLU A 287 5.27 -8.46 4.73
C GLU A 287 3.92 -9.12 4.61
N PHE A 288 2.99 -8.75 5.48
CA PHE A 288 1.66 -9.34 5.57
C PHE A 288 0.60 -8.34 5.19
N PHE A 289 -0.37 -8.80 4.42
CA PHE A 289 -1.45 -7.97 3.90
C PHE A 289 -2.79 -8.65 4.11
N ALA A 290 -3.83 -7.85 4.30
CA ALA A 290 -5.21 -8.30 4.30
C ALA A 290 -5.97 -7.68 3.13
N SER A 291 -6.79 -8.50 2.47
CA SER A 291 -7.60 -8.10 1.32
C SER A 291 -9.03 -8.58 1.50
N LYS A 292 -9.99 -7.83 0.96
CA LYS A 292 -11.41 -8.20 1.02
C LYS A 292 -11.68 -9.51 0.26
N THR A 293 -11.04 -9.67 -0.89
CA THR A 293 -11.11 -10.85 -1.75
C THR A 293 -9.70 -11.32 -2.07
N CYS A 294 -9.58 -12.55 -2.57
CA CYS A 294 -8.35 -12.94 -3.26
C CYS A 294 -8.38 -12.30 -4.65
N GLY A 295 -7.23 -12.08 -5.29
CA GLY A 295 -7.18 -11.53 -6.64
C GLY A 295 -8.01 -12.35 -7.61
N ALA A 296 -8.57 -11.70 -8.64
CA ALA A 296 -9.50 -12.32 -9.58
C ALA A 296 -8.89 -13.49 -10.39
N ASP A 297 -7.56 -13.57 -10.46
CA ASP A 297 -6.76 -14.62 -11.09
C ASP A 297 -6.38 -15.76 -10.12
N GLY A 298 -6.86 -15.72 -8.87
CA GLY A 298 -6.49 -16.67 -7.82
C GLY A 298 -5.12 -16.39 -7.17
N THR A 299 -4.46 -15.29 -7.56
CA THR A 299 -3.24 -14.81 -6.89
C THR A 299 -3.58 -13.90 -5.71
N GLY A 300 -2.65 -13.82 -4.76
CA GLY A 300 -2.79 -12.89 -3.65
C GLY A 300 -2.64 -11.43 -4.07
N GLU A 301 -3.43 -10.54 -3.46
CA GLU A 301 -3.23 -9.09 -3.52
C GLU A 301 -3.02 -8.52 -2.10
N GLY A 302 -2.62 -7.26 -1.99
CA GLY A 302 -2.35 -6.60 -0.71
C GLY A 302 -3.07 -5.26 -0.55
N GLU A 303 -4.37 -5.29 -0.24
CA GLU A 303 -5.19 -4.08 -0.05
C GLU A 303 -4.78 -3.29 1.20
N LEU A 304 -4.56 -3.98 2.32
CA LEU A 304 -4.22 -3.41 3.61
C LEU A 304 -2.89 -3.98 4.10
N PHE A 305 -1.88 -3.13 4.27
CA PHE A 305 -0.62 -3.51 4.90
C PHE A 305 -0.81 -3.68 6.41
N LEU A 306 -0.55 -4.88 6.94
CA LEU A 306 -0.69 -5.19 8.36
C LEU A 306 0.61 -4.95 9.13
N GLY A 307 1.74 -5.22 8.50
CA GLY A 307 3.07 -5.08 9.09
C GLY A 307 4.08 -6.06 8.51
N ARG A 308 5.28 -6.05 9.09
CA ARG A 308 6.39 -6.90 8.63
C ARG A 308 7.12 -7.57 9.77
N GLY A 309 7.68 -8.75 9.48
CA GLY A 309 8.62 -9.44 10.34
C GLY A 309 9.95 -9.70 9.65
N ARG A 310 10.94 -10.14 10.43
CA ARG A 310 12.20 -10.67 9.91
C ARG A 310 12.20 -12.18 10.09
N LEU A 311 12.50 -12.91 9.02
CA LEU A 311 12.63 -14.36 9.01
C LEU A 311 14.06 -14.70 8.58
N ARG A 312 14.70 -15.63 9.30
CA ARG A 312 16.01 -16.19 8.92
C ARG A 312 15.86 -17.65 8.55
N THR A 313 16.37 -18.04 7.40
CA THR A 313 16.44 -19.45 6.98
C THR A 313 17.62 -20.16 7.66
N ASN A 314 17.47 -21.44 7.92
CA ASN A 314 18.53 -22.29 8.46
C ASN A 314 19.48 -22.80 7.35
N GLY A 315 20.40 -23.71 7.70
CA GLY A 315 21.35 -24.30 6.75
C GLY A 315 20.73 -25.15 5.63
N SER A 316 19.46 -25.55 5.75
CA SER A 316 18.70 -26.23 4.69
C SER A 316 17.79 -25.28 3.89
N GLY A 317 17.84 -23.98 4.16
CA GLY A 317 16.98 -23.00 3.50
C GLY A 317 15.60 -22.80 4.13
N ALA A 318 15.26 -23.54 5.19
CA ALA A 318 13.94 -23.45 5.82
C ALA A 318 13.92 -22.40 6.95
N GLY A 319 12.87 -21.59 7.00
CA GLY A 319 12.62 -20.65 8.09
C GLY A 319 11.13 -20.54 8.40
N GLN A 320 10.82 -20.04 9.60
CA GLN A 320 9.46 -19.85 10.08
C GLN A 320 9.33 -18.55 10.87
N LEU A 321 8.14 -17.96 10.86
CA LEU A 321 7.80 -16.74 11.56
C LEU A 321 6.35 -16.84 12.04
N ALA A 322 6.09 -16.43 13.27
CA ALA A 322 4.74 -16.24 13.80
C ALA A 322 4.62 -14.81 14.36
N MET A 323 3.51 -14.14 14.06
CA MET A 323 3.24 -12.78 14.52
C MET A 323 1.78 -12.62 14.93
N THR A 324 1.54 -11.71 15.88
CA THR A 324 0.20 -11.30 16.32
C THR A 324 0.02 -9.82 15.99
N PHE A 325 -1.07 -9.50 15.29
CA PHE A 325 -1.41 -8.15 14.88
C PHE A 325 -2.52 -7.58 15.77
N THR A 326 -2.31 -6.34 16.22
CA THR A 326 -3.29 -5.61 17.04
C THR A 326 -4.33 -4.86 16.22
N GLN A 327 -4.08 -4.69 14.92
CA GLN A 327 -5.04 -4.13 13.98
C GLN A 327 -6.25 -5.05 13.85
N VAL A 328 -7.44 -4.45 13.84
CA VAL A 328 -8.69 -5.20 13.65
C VAL A 328 -8.75 -5.70 12.21
N VAL A 329 -8.65 -7.02 12.03
CA VAL A 329 -8.87 -7.71 10.76
C VAL A 329 -10.08 -8.63 10.93
N PRO A 330 -11.22 -8.35 10.28
CA PRO A 330 -12.41 -9.19 10.41
C PRO A 330 -12.20 -10.62 9.91
N GLU A 331 -12.98 -11.56 10.43
CA GLU A 331 -13.14 -12.90 9.86
C GLU A 331 -13.54 -12.83 8.38
N GLY A 332 -13.06 -13.77 7.58
CA GLY A 332 -13.34 -13.85 6.14
C GLY A 332 -12.41 -13.02 5.25
N ARG A 333 -11.58 -12.14 5.82
CA ARG A 333 -10.50 -11.46 5.08
C ARG A 333 -9.48 -12.47 4.56
N GLN A 334 -8.88 -12.16 3.41
CA GLN A 334 -7.81 -12.97 2.83
C GLN A 334 -6.45 -12.42 3.25
N ILE A 335 -5.59 -13.26 3.81
CA ILE A 335 -4.22 -12.92 4.17
C ILE A 335 -3.27 -13.40 3.07
N THR A 336 -2.36 -12.52 2.68
CA THR A 336 -1.27 -12.80 1.76
C THR A 336 0.04 -12.27 2.33
N ALA A 337 1.16 -12.78 1.83
CA ALA A 337 2.48 -12.32 2.23
C ALA A 337 3.47 -12.25 1.07
N THR A 338 4.47 -11.39 1.18
CA THR A 338 5.63 -11.33 0.28
C THR A 338 6.92 -11.58 1.06
N ALA A 339 7.95 -12.10 0.39
CA ALA A 339 9.30 -12.20 0.93
C ALA A 339 10.25 -11.29 0.15
N THR A 340 11.09 -10.53 0.85
CA THR A 340 12.16 -9.72 0.23
C THR A 340 13.49 -9.99 0.90
N GLY A 341 14.53 -10.35 0.12
CA GLY A 341 15.89 -10.58 0.62
C GLY A 341 16.51 -9.32 1.25
N ASN A 342 17.28 -9.48 2.34
CA ASN A 342 17.79 -8.35 3.14
C ASN A 342 19.25 -8.44 3.63
N ASP A 343 20.11 -9.30 3.08
CA ASP A 343 21.47 -9.48 3.64
C ASP A 343 22.62 -9.62 2.65
N GLY A 344 22.46 -9.16 1.40
CA GLY A 344 23.56 -9.17 0.42
C GLY A 344 24.00 -10.56 -0.04
N ASN A 345 23.40 -11.63 0.49
CA ASN A 345 23.59 -13.02 0.06
C ASN A 345 22.41 -13.56 -0.77
N ASP A 346 21.33 -12.79 -0.89
CA ASP A 346 20.13 -13.07 -1.71
C ASP A 346 19.97 -11.92 -2.72
N PRO A 347 19.49 -12.15 -3.96
CA PRO A 347 19.08 -11.04 -4.81
C PRO A 347 18.10 -10.16 -4.04
N ALA A 348 18.37 -8.85 -3.98
CA ALA A 348 17.56 -7.87 -3.26
C ALA A 348 16.20 -7.65 -3.95
N SER A 349 15.39 -8.71 -4.05
CA SER A 349 14.14 -8.76 -4.79
C SER A 349 13.00 -9.29 -3.95
N THR A 350 11.79 -8.95 -4.37
CA THR A 350 10.54 -9.34 -3.70
C THR A 350 9.82 -10.44 -4.47
N SER A 351 9.37 -11.48 -3.77
CA SER A 351 8.52 -12.54 -4.33
C SER A 351 7.14 -12.00 -4.75
N LYS A 352 6.43 -12.72 -5.63
CA LYS A 352 4.96 -12.53 -5.76
C LYS A 352 4.27 -12.74 -4.40
N PHE A 353 3.03 -12.29 -4.28
CA PHE A 353 2.19 -12.61 -3.13
C PHE A 353 2.01 -14.13 -2.98
N SER A 354 1.98 -14.60 -1.73
CA SER A 354 1.61 -15.96 -1.37
C SER A 354 0.19 -16.31 -1.81
N ALA A 355 -0.16 -17.60 -1.72
CA ALA A 355 -1.55 -18.00 -1.76
C ALA A 355 -2.35 -17.32 -0.62
N CYS A 356 -3.61 -17.03 -0.90
CA CYS A 356 -4.54 -16.47 0.06
C CYS A 356 -4.89 -17.48 1.16
N VAL A 357 -4.91 -17.03 2.42
CA VAL A 357 -5.46 -17.80 3.54
C VAL A 357 -6.55 -16.97 4.21
N THR A 358 -7.74 -17.53 4.31
CA THR A 358 -8.88 -16.86 4.94
C THR A 358 -8.70 -16.78 6.46
N VAL A 359 -8.93 -15.59 7.03
CA VAL A 359 -8.97 -15.39 8.48
C VAL A 359 -10.16 -16.16 9.05
N THR A 360 -9.89 -17.06 10.00
CA THR A 360 -10.90 -17.81 10.74
C THR A 360 -11.04 -17.30 12.17
N ALA A 361 -12.23 -17.44 12.76
CA ALA A 361 -12.41 -17.22 14.19
C ALA A 361 -11.67 -18.31 15.02
N LEU A 362 -11.38 -18.00 16.28
CA LEU A 362 -11.00 -19.05 17.23
C LEU A 362 -12.21 -19.98 17.39
N ALA A 363 -12.00 -21.28 17.15
CA ALA A 363 -13.03 -22.25 17.45
C ALA A 363 -13.32 -22.22 18.96
N PRO A 364 -14.59 -22.29 19.39
CA PRO A 364 -14.89 -22.46 20.81
C PRO A 364 -14.19 -23.72 21.33
N PRO A 365 -13.81 -23.75 22.62
CA PRO A 365 -13.12 -24.90 23.20
C PRO A 365 -13.94 -26.18 23.02
N SER A 366 -13.27 -27.32 22.91
CA SER A 366 -13.94 -28.62 22.69
C SER A 366 -14.86 -29.01 23.86
N ALA A 367 -14.54 -28.55 25.06
CA ALA A 367 -15.37 -28.67 26.25
C ALA A 367 -15.66 -27.28 26.84
N PRO A 368 -16.76 -27.12 27.58
CA PRO A 368 -16.99 -25.90 28.33
C PRO A 368 -15.85 -25.66 29.34
N GLN A 369 -15.44 -24.41 29.49
CA GLN A 369 -14.54 -24.00 30.56
C GLN A 369 -15.36 -23.35 31.66
N LEU A 370 -15.38 -23.98 32.83
CA LEU A 370 -16.16 -23.56 33.98
C LEU A 370 -15.29 -22.75 34.94
N THR A 371 -15.72 -21.55 35.30
CA THR A 371 -15.05 -20.64 36.22
C THR A 371 -15.79 -20.66 37.56
N PRO A 372 -15.15 -20.99 38.69
CA PRO A 372 -15.83 -21.02 39.98
C PRO A 372 -16.44 -19.67 40.37
N ASP A 373 -17.64 -19.72 40.94
CA ASP A 373 -18.33 -18.55 41.49
C ASP A 373 -18.25 -18.50 43.01
N GLU A 374 -18.29 -17.28 43.54
CA GLU A 374 -18.40 -17.02 44.97
C GLU A 374 -19.44 -15.92 45.19
N ALA A 375 -20.29 -16.10 46.21
CA ALA A 375 -21.25 -15.09 46.66
C ALA A 375 -21.44 -15.18 48.16
N THR A 376 -21.68 -14.04 48.79
CA THR A 376 -22.03 -13.92 50.21
C THR A 376 -23.42 -13.29 50.33
N THR A 377 -24.07 -13.52 51.47
CA THR A 377 -25.39 -12.97 51.77
C THR A 377 -25.53 -12.78 53.27
N ASP A 378 -26.42 -11.87 53.67
CA ASP A 378 -26.72 -11.65 55.09
C ASP A 378 -27.47 -12.85 55.67
N GLU A 379 -27.44 -12.99 57.00
CA GLU A 379 -28.26 -13.96 57.72
C GLU A 379 -29.73 -13.86 57.29
N ASP A 380 -30.39 -15.02 57.18
CA ASP A 380 -31.79 -15.16 56.76
C ASP A 380 -32.13 -14.56 55.37
N THR A 381 -31.13 -14.19 54.58
CA THR A 381 -31.31 -13.56 53.27
C THR A 381 -30.95 -14.54 52.16
N PRO A 382 -31.89 -14.91 51.27
CA PRO A 382 -31.56 -15.75 50.12
C PRO A 382 -30.76 -14.97 49.06
N VAL A 383 -29.79 -15.64 48.43
CA VAL A 383 -29.00 -15.10 47.30
C VAL A 383 -29.22 -15.93 46.04
N THR A 384 -29.25 -15.28 44.88
CA THR A 384 -29.30 -15.93 43.57
C THR A 384 -28.02 -15.65 42.80
N ILE A 385 -27.33 -16.71 42.40
CA ILE A 385 -26.00 -16.69 41.80
C ILE A 385 -26.12 -17.15 40.36
N ASP A 386 -25.63 -16.32 39.44
CA ASP A 386 -25.58 -16.64 38.00
C ASP A 386 -24.34 -17.46 37.68
N VAL A 387 -24.36 -18.74 38.07
CA VAL A 387 -23.19 -19.64 38.02
C VAL A 387 -22.71 -20.00 36.61
N LEU A 388 -23.41 -19.53 35.57
CA LEU A 388 -23.00 -19.72 34.17
C LEU A 388 -22.49 -18.42 33.55
N GLY A 389 -22.53 -17.31 34.29
CA GLY A 389 -22.29 -15.96 33.76
C GLY A 389 -20.83 -15.68 33.40
N ASN A 390 -19.88 -16.39 34.01
CA ASN A 390 -18.43 -16.28 33.82
C ASN A 390 -17.82 -17.52 33.12
N ASP A 391 -18.65 -18.44 32.67
CA ASP A 391 -18.25 -19.67 31.99
C ASP A 391 -18.10 -19.46 30.47
N LEU A 392 -17.22 -20.23 29.84
CA LEU A 392 -17.06 -20.24 28.37
C LEU A 392 -17.68 -21.53 27.78
N ARG A 393 -18.65 -21.36 26.89
CA ARG A 393 -19.31 -22.48 26.19
C ARG A 393 -18.34 -23.27 25.29
N GLY A 394 -18.59 -24.58 25.20
CA GLY A 394 -17.88 -25.47 24.28
C GLY A 394 -18.53 -25.55 22.89
N SER A 395 -17.92 -26.31 21.97
CA SER A 395 -18.35 -26.44 20.56
C SER A 395 -19.59 -27.31 20.31
N GLY A 396 -20.22 -27.88 21.35
CA GLY A 396 -21.29 -28.87 21.20
C GLY A 396 -22.68 -28.47 21.67
N SER A 397 -22.82 -27.53 22.62
CA SER A 397 -24.12 -27.12 23.22
C SER A 397 -23.98 -25.85 24.06
N ASP A 398 -25.10 -25.17 24.33
CA ASP A 398 -25.17 -24.14 25.38
C ASP A 398 -24.89 -24.73 26.77
N LEU A 399 -24.44 -23.87 27.69
CA LEU A 399 -24.25 -24.22 29.09
C LEU A 399 -25.61 -24.42 29.78
N VAL A 400 -25.77 -25.55 30.46
CA VAL A 400 -26.99 -25.87 31.23
C VAL A 400 -26.60 -26.28 32.63
N LEU A 401 -27.26 -25.71 33.63
CA LEU A 401 -27.10 -26.13 35.01
C LEU A 401 -27.84 -27.46 35.21
N VAL A 402 -27.08 -28.55 35.32
CA VAL A 402 -27.64 -29.91 35.37
C VAL A 402 -28.11 -30.30 36.78
N ALA A 403 -27.34 -29.92 37.80
CA ALA A 403 -27.62 -30.25 39.19
C ALA A 403 -26.99 -29.21 40.13
N VAL A 404 -27.55 -29.11 41.32
CA VAL A 404 -27.02 -28.31 42.43
C VAL A 404 -26.75 -29.27 43.58
N GLY A 405 -25.57 -29.16 44.19
CA GLY A 405 -25.20 -29.98 45.35
C GLY A 405 -25.86 -29.48 46.64
N GLU A 406 -25.95 -30.36 47.64
CA GLU A 406 -26.43 -30.00 48.96
C GLU A 406 -25.39 -29.11 49.69
N PRO A 407 -25.79 -27.92 50.19
CA PRO A 407 -24.90 -27.07 50.96
C PRO A 407 -24.65 -27.65 52.37
N GLN A 408 -23.58 -27.21 53.04
CA GLN A 408 -23.29 -27.65 54.42
C GLN A 408 -24.35 -27.17 55.44
N SER A 409 -25.02 -26.06 55.15
CA SER A 409 -26.15 -25.52 55.93
C SER A 409 -27.08 -24.76 54.97
N GLY A 410 -28.37 -24.63 55.30
CA GLY A 410 -29.37 -24.02 54.42
C GLY A 410 -29.85 -24.96 53.31
N ALA A 411 -30.42 -24.39 52.25
CA ALA A 411 -30.94 -25.09 51.08
C ALA A 411 -30.49 -24.41 49.78
N ALA A 412 -30.11 -25.20 48.78
CA ALA A 412 -29.78 -24.71 47.44
C ALA A 412 -30.75 -25.28 46.41
N ALA A 413 -31.24 -24.45 45.49
CA ALA A 413 -32.18 -24.86 44.46
C ALA A 413 -31.90 -24.16 43.13
N THR A 414 -32.19 -24.83 42.03
CA THR A 414 -32.13 -24.22 40.69
C THR A 414 -33.35 -23.32 40.49
N VAL A 415 -33.13 -22.06 40.12
CA VAL A 415 -34.17 -21.10 39.75
C VAL A 415 -33.78 -20.44 38.43
N THR A 416 -34.50 -20.75 37.34
CA THR A 416 -34.26 -20.14 36.01
C THR A 416 -32.81 -20.25 35.55
N ASN A 417 -32.24 -21.46 35.64
CA ASN A 417 -30.83 -21.76 35.27
C ASN A 417 -29.77 -21.05 36.15
N LYS A 418 -30.17 -20.52 37.31
CA LYS A 418 -29.30 -19.95 38.36
C LYS A 418 -29.40 -20.78 39.63
N VAL A 419 -28.44 -20.63 40.53
CA VAL A 419 -28.49 -21.26 41.86
C VAL A 419 -29.03 -20.25 42.86
N ARG A 420 -30.13 -20.60 43.54
CA ARG A 420 -30.62 -19.85 44.70
C ARG A 420 -30.21 -20.58 45.98
N TYR A 421 -29.43 -19.92 46.82
CA TYR A 421 -29.11 -20.37 48.16
C TYR A 421 -30.00 -19.66 49.19
N THR A 422 -30.52 -20.42 50.15
CA THR A 422 -31.34 -19.93 51.27
C THR A 422 -30.73 -20.42 52.58
N PRO A 423 -30.16 -19.54 53.43
CA PRO A 423 -29.63 -19.92 54.73
C PRO A 423 -30.70 -20.57 55.62
N HIS A 424 -30.29 -21.44 56.55
CA HIS A 424 -31.18 -21.84 57.63
C HIS A 424 -31.49 -20.65 58.54
N PRO A 425 -32.68 -20.59 59.16
CA PRO A 425 -33.01 -19.54 60.11
C PRO A 425 -31.96 -19.43 61.22
N ASN A 426 -31.44 -18.22 61.44
CA ASN A 426 -30.42 -17.89 62.43
C ASN A 426 -29.05 -18.57 62.24
N PHE A 427 -28.72 -19.03 61.02
CA PHE A 427 -27.42 -19.65 60.72
C PHE A 427 -26.38 -18.60 60.32
N ASN A 428 -25.18 -18.72 60.91
CA ASN A 428 -24.00 -17.90 60.60
C ASN A 428 -22.81 -18.85 60.34
N GLY A 429 -22.08 -18.66 59.24
CA GLY A 429 -20.98 -19.56 58.86
C GLY A 429 -20.15 -19.08 57.70
#